data_AF-A0A2D7WQE9-F1
#
_entry.id   AF-A0A2D7WQE9-F1
#
_cell.length_a   1.000
_cell.length_b   1.000
_cell.length_c   1.000
_cell.angle_alpha   90.00
_cell.angle_beta   90.00
_cell.angle_gamma   90.00
#
_symmetry.space_group_name_H-M   'P 1'
#
loop_
_entity.id
_entity.type
_entity.pdbx_description
1 polymer ?
#
loop_
_entity_poly.entity_id
_entity_poly.type
_entity_poly.pdbx_seq_one_letter_code
_entity_poly.pdbx_strand_id
1 'polypeptide(L)'
;MSEQAMASSPVEALKAGFRRACVRRMVGDEEGAITVLKNEIPKLVVAWAKSTNLEAGEKKAKLKEMFDDESSRADELATAFDLFAGRFERRVASLVTREIKTACSRIEKVAKSLDEFESNLNKYPFKPDITQQSDLIDERPIEENTLMEEQEIPAIVEDKEIHKVSVNAKTSMQKLDDDLLGEDLAEMDEPLGLGLKFDEIEEMIDEVLSLEK
;
A
#
# COMPACT_ATOMS: atom_id res chain seq x y z
N MET A 1 11.53 1.09 31.29
CA MET A 1 12.29 -0.16 31.49
C MET A 1 12.74 -0.62 30.11
N SER A 2 14.06 -0.66 29.93
CA SER A 2 14.84 -1.16 28.78
C SER A 2 14.09 -1.99 27.72
N GLU A 3 13.84 -1.39 26.55
CA GLU A 3 13.73 -2.12 25.28
C GLU A 3 15.11 -2.71 24.99
N GLN A 4 15.38 -3.88 25.56
CA GLN A 4 16.49 -4.70 25.13
C GLN A 4 16.04 -5.35 23.82
N ALA A 5 16.10 -4.56 22.73
CA ALA A 5 16.06 -5.10 21.39
C ALA A 5 17.05 -6.25 21.37
N MET A 6 16.55 -7.47 21.11
CA MET A 6 17.36 -8.68 21.00
C MET A 6 18.61 -8.33 20.23
N ALA A 7 19.77 -8.32 20.89
CA ALA A 7 21.02 -7.89 20.28
C ALA A 7 21.31 -8.85 19.13
N SER A 8 20.91 -8.47 17.92
CA SER A 8 21.18 -9.25 16.73
C SER A 8 22.69 -9.39 16.61
N SER A 9 23.15 -10.59 16.28
CA SER A 9 24.58 -10.79 16.05
C SER A 9 25.05 -9.83 14.95
N PRO A 10 26.32 -9.38 14.95
CA PRO A 10 26.82 -8.48 13.91
C PRO A 10 26.56 -8.98 12.47
N VAL A 11 26.57 -10.30 12.28
CA VAL A 11 26.22 -10.96 11.02
C VAL A 11 24.74 -10.74 10.66
N GLU A 12 23.83 -11.00 11.60
CA GLU A 12 22.39 -10.84 11.37
C GLU A 12 22.01 -9.37 11.20
N ALA A 13 22.66 -8.46 11.93
CA ALA A 13 22.49 -7.02 11.76
C ALA A 13 22.91 -6.57 10.35
N LEU A 14 24.04 -7.07 9.85
CA LEU A 14 24.51 -6.78 8.49
C LEU A 14 23.54 -7.32 7.42
N LYS A 15 23.14 -8.60 7.52
CA LYS A 15 22.17 -9.19 6.60
C LYS A 15 20.84 -8.45 6.63
N ALA A 16 20.35 -8.10 7.82
CA ALA A 16 19.11 -7.33 7.97
C ALA A 16 19.23 -5.91 7.39
N GLY A 17 20.38 -5.26 7.53
CA GLY A 17 20.67 -3.97 6.90
C GLY A 17 20.62 -4.05 5.38
N PHE A 18 21.29 -5.04 4.82
CA PHE A 18 21.33 -5.24 3.37
C PHE A 18 19.96 -5.63 2.81
N ARG A 19 19.22 -6.53 3.50
CA ARG A 19 17.81 -6.83 3.21
C ARG A 19 16.94 -5.58 3.10
N ARG A 20 17.09 -4.64 4.03
CA ARG A 20 16.30 -3.39 3.98
C ARG A 20 16.61 -2.57 2.73
N ALA A 21 17.87 -2.51 2.32
CA ALA A 21 18.25 -1.84 1.08
C ALA A 21 17.63 -2.53 -0.14
N CYS A 22 17.72 -3.87 -0.22
CA CYS A 22 17.11 -4.66 -1.28
C CYS A 22 15.59 -4.45 -1.36
N VAL A 23 14.89 -4.51 -0.22
CA VAL A 23 13.43 -4.30 -0.19
C VAL A 23 13.04 -2.88 -0.61
N ARG A 24 13.76 -1.85 -0.16
CA ARG A 24 13.52 -0.46 -0.61
C ARG A 24 13.63 -0.34 -2.12
N ARG A 25 14.66 -0.95 -2.69
CA ARG A 25 14.83 -1.02 -4.15
C ARG A 25 13.67 -1.77 -4.83
N MET A 26 13.26 -2.92 -4.30
CA MET A 26 12.13 -3.70 -4.84
C MET A 26 10.81 -2.92 -4.88
N VAL A 27 10.57 -2.02 -3.90
CA VAL A 27 9.35 -1.20 -3.87
C VAL A 27 9.48 0.13 -4.61
N GLY A 28 10.61 0.38 -5.29
CA GLY A 28 10.88 1.58 -6.06
C GLY A 28 11.41 2.78 -5.27
N ASP A 29 11.79 2.60 -4.00
CA ASP A 29 12.44 3.62 -3.16
C ASP A 29 13.97 3.58 -3.34
N GLU A 30 14.44 4.08 -4.50
CA GLU A 30 15.87 4.07 -4.85
C GLU A 30 16.69 5.01 -3.97
N GLU A 31 16.22 6.23 -3.68
CA GLU A 31 16.91 7.15 -2.78
C GLU A 31 17.07 6.58 -1.36
N GLY A 32 16.03 5.91 -0.85
CA GLY A 32 16.08 5.24 0.45
C GLY A 32 17.04 4.06 0.45
N ALA A 33 17.05 3.24 -0.61
CA ALA A 33 18.00 2.14 -0.76
C ALA A 33 19.45 2.67 -0.77
N ILE A 34 19.72 3.71 -1.55
CA ILE A 34 21.03 4.39 -1.61
C ILE A 34 21.43 4.92 -0.23
N THR A 35 20.49 5.50 0.52
CA THR A 35 20.76 6.03 1.86
C THR A 35 21.21 4.91 2.82
N VAL A 36 20.57 3.75 2.78
CA VAL A 36 20.95 2.59 3.60
C VAL A 36 22.33 2.08 3.17
N LEU A 37 22.56 1.90 1.87
CA LEU A 37 23.82 1.42 1.31
C LEU A 37 25.00 2.34 1.66
N LYS A 38 24.80 3.67 1.62
CA LYS A 38 25.86 4.65 1.91
C LYS A 38 26.11 4.85 3.40
N ASN A 39 25.05 4.89 4.23
CA ASN A 39 25.17 5.39 5.60
C ASN A 39 25.09 4.30 6.69
N GLU A 40 24.49 3.16 6.38
CA GLU A 40 24.28 2.07 7.35
C GLU A 40 25.20 0.88 7.08
N ILE A 41 25.25 0.39 5.83
CA ILE A 41 26.02 -0.80 5.46
C ILE A 41 27.49 -0.70 5.87
N PRO A 42 28.23 0.41 5.65
CA PRO A 42 29.63 0.49 6.04
C PRO A 42 29.84 0.28 7.54
N LYS A 43 28.95 0.82 8.38
CA LYS A 43 29.03 0.67 9.85
C LYS A 43 28.79 -0.78 10.26
N LEU A 44 27.83 -1.44 9.60
CA LEU A 44 27.51 -2.85 9.86
C LEU A 44 28.63 -3.78 9.40
N VAL A 45 29.26 -3.50 8.25
CA VAL A 45 30.42 -4.23 7.74
C VAL A 45 31.58 -4.11 8.72
N VAL A 46 31.88 -2.91 9.23
CA VAL A 46 32.93 -2.71 10.24
C VAL A 46 32.62 -3.46 11.53
N ALA A 47 31.37 -3.41 12.02
CA ALA A 47 30.96 -4.14 13.21
C ALA A 47 31.10 -5.67 13.04
N TRP A 48 30.70 -6.19 11.88
CA TRP A 48 30.89 -7.59 11.53
C TRP A 48 32.38 -7.96 11.41
N ALA A 49 33.18 -7.17 10.69
CA ALA A 49 34.60 -7.43 10.48
C ALA A 49 35.40 -7.46 11.79
N LYS A 50 34.99 -6.65 12.79
CA LYS A 50 35.56 -6.68 14.16
C LYS A 50 35.15 -7.90 14.97
N SER A 51 34.04 -8.54 14.61
CA SER A 51 33.55 -9.75 15.28
C SER A 51 34.16 -11.04 14.73
N THR A 52 34.94 -10.98 13.64
CA THR A 52 35.58 -12.15 13.03
C THR A 52 37.10 -12.02 13.00
N ASN A 53 37.77 -13.15 13.19
CA ASN A 53 39.23 -13.25 13.09
C ASN A 53 39.70 -13.67 11.68
N LEU A 54 38.83 -13.55 10.69
CA LEU A 54 39.15 -13.87 9.29
C LEU A 54 40.16 -12.88 8.73
N GLU A 55 41.00 -13.37 7.81
CA GLU A 55 41.90 -12.50 7.06
C GLU A 55 41.13 -11.59 6.08
N ALA A 56 41.76 -10.52 5.59
CA ALA A 56 41.09 -9.54 4.74
C ALA A 56 40.49 -10.16 3.46
N GLY A 57 41.21 -11.10 2.83
CA GLY A 57 40.71 -11.81 1.64
C GLY A 57 39.48 -12.67 1.93
N GLU A 58 39.49 -13.39 3.04
CA GLU A 58 38.34 -14.19 3.49
C GLU A 58 37.14 -13.31 3.87
N LYS A 59 37.39 -12.15 4.48
CA LYS A 59 36.34 -11.17 4.80
C LYS A 59 35.67 -10.64 3.53
N LYS A 60 36.45 -10.25 2.52
CA LYS A 60 35.92 -9.77 1.23
C LYS A 60 35.11 -10.87 0.54
N ALA A 61 35.64 -12.10 0.49
CA ALA A 61 34.93 -13.24 -0.08
C ALA A 61 33.59 -13.51 0.64
N LYS A 62 33.59 -13.47 1.98
CA LYS A 62 32.37 -13.74 2.75
C LYS A 62 31.33 -12.63 2.65
N LEU A 63 31.75 -11.36 2.59
CA LEU A 63 30.84 -10.24 2.32
C LEU A 63 30.20 -10.36 0.95
N LYS A 64 30.99 -10.69 -0.07
CA LYS A 64 30.50 -10.89 -1.43
C LYS A 64 29.46 -12.02 -1.48
N GLU A 65 29.79 -13.18 -0.91
CA GLU A 65 28.86 -14.32 -0.80
C GLU A 65 27.54 -13.89 -0.12
N MET A 66 27.61 -13.20 1.03
CA MET A 66 26.42 -12.76 1.76
C MET A 66 25.56 -11.76 0.99
N PHE A 67 26.16 -10.83 0.26
CA PHE A 67 25.43 -9.84 -0.53
C PHE A 67 24.87 -10.44 -1.82
N ASP A 68 25.60 -11.33 -2.48
CA ASP A 68 25.13 -12.04 -3.66
C ASP A 68 23.93 -12.95 -3.31
N ASP A 69 24.02 -13.71 -2.21
CA ASP A 69 22.93 -14.55 -1.70
C ASP A 69 21.66 -13.74 -1.40
N GLU A 70 21.82 -12.61 -0.71
CA GLU A 70 20.68 -11.79 -0.30
C GLU A 70 20.06 -11.00 -1.47
N SER A 71 20.88 -10.60 -2.45
CA SER A 71 20.40 -9.99 -3.68
C SER A 71 19.61 -11.01 -4.52
N SER A 72 20.15 -12.22 -4.71
CA SER A 72 19.42 -13.31 -5.39
C SER A 72 18.09 -13.61 -4.71
N ARG A 73 18.09 -13.65 -3.38
CA ARG A 73 16.85 -13.84 -2.61
C ARG A 73 15.84 -12.72 -2.83
N ALA A 74 16.29 -11.47 -2.91
CA ALA A 74 15.42 -10.33 -3.20
C ALA A 74 14.80 -10.43 -4.61
N ASP A 75 15.57 -10.83 -5.61
CA ASP A 75 15.09 -11.01 -6.99
C ASP A 75 14.06 -12.14 -7.10
N GLU A 76 14.29 -13.26 -6.40
CA GLU A 76 13.31 -14.35 -6.29
C GLU A 76 12.01 -13.88 -5.62
N LEU A 77 12.12 -13.06 -4.57
CA LEU A 77 10.96 -12.49 -3.89
C LEU A 77 10.20 -11.50 -4.77
N ALA A 78 10.89 -10.66 -5.54
CA ALA A 78 10.27 -9.77 -6.51
C ALA A 78 9.44 -10.57 -7.53
N THR A 79 10.05 -11.61 -8.11
CA THR A 79 9.37 -12.52 -9.04
C THR A 79 8.14 -13.20 -8.41
N ALA A 80 8.25 -13.63 -7.15
CA ALA A 80 7.14 -14.23 -6.42
C ALA A 80 6.02 -13.22 -6.13
N PHE A 81 6.36 -11.97 -5.81
CA PHE A 81 5.37 -10.90 -5.60
C PHE A 81 4.64 -10.55 -6.89
N ASP A 82 5.31 -10.51 -8.03
CA ASP A 82 4.66 -10.28 -9.32
C ASP A 82 3.68 -11.39 -9.67
N LEU A 83 4.07 -12.65 -9.45
CA LEU A 83 3.17 -13.78 -9.65
C LEU A 83 1.97 -13.74 -8.70
N PHE A 84 2.20 -13.35 -7.45
CA PHE A 84 1.12 -13.17 -6.48
C PHE A 84 0.20 -12.01 -6.89
N ALA A 85 0.74 -10.86 -7.29
CA ALA A 85 0.00 -9.70 -7.74
C ALA A 85 -0.87 -10.04 -8.95
N GLY A 86 -0.33 -10.70 -9.97
CA GLY A 86 -1.12 -11.10 -11.15
C GLY A 86 -2.23 -12.11 -10.83
N ARG A 87 -2.00 -13.04 -9.88
CA ARG A 87 -3.05 -13.97 -9.40
C ARG A 87 -4.09 -13.26 -8.53
N PHE A 88 -3.64 -12.36 -7.66
CA PHE A 88 -4.48 -11.57 -6.78
C PHE A 88 -5.39 -10.68 -7.62
N GLU A 89 -4.85 -9.97 -8.61
CA GLU A 89 -5.62 -9.15 -9.55
C GLU A 89 -6.72 -9.97 -10.21
N ARG A 90 -6.38 -11.12 -10.81
CA ARG A 90 -7.38 -11.98 -11.48
C ARG A 90 -8.50 -12.42 -10.54
N ARG A 91 -8.17 -12.80 -9.30
CA ARG A 91 -9.15 -13.36 -8.34
C ARG A 91 -9.93 -12.29 -7.59
N VAL A 92 -9.28 -11.20 -7.18
CA VAL A 92 -9.91 -10.12 -6.42
C VAL A 92 -10.65 -9.17 -7.34
N ALA A 93 -10.12 -8.81 -8.52
CA ALA A 93 -10.85 -7.97 -9.46
C ALA A 93 -12.19 -8.60 -9.88
N SER A 94 -12.21 -9.91 -10.11
CA SER A 94 -13.47 -10.62 -10.44
C SER A 94 -14.45 -10.63 -9.27
N LEU A 95 -13.97 -10.86 -8.05
CA LEU A 95 -14.80 -10.82 -6.84
C LEU A 95 -15.38 -9.43 -6.61
N VAL A 96 -14.54 -8.39 -6.62
CA VAL A 96 -14.90 -6.99 -6.42
C VAL A 96 -15.90 -6.55 -7.49
N THR A 97 -15.63 -6.88 -8.76
CA THR A 97 -16.56 -6.56 -9.87
C THR A 97 -17.93 -7.20 -9.64
N ARG A 98 -17.98 -8.47 -9.23
CA ARG A 98 -19.23 -9.18 -8.96
C ARG A 98 -20.00 -8.56 -7.79
N GLU A 99 -19.32 -8.22 -6.70
CA GLU A 99 -19.95 -7.61 -5.53
C GLU A 99 -20.44 -6.18 -5.83
N ILE A 100 -19.64 -5.36 -6.54
CA ILE A 100 -20.06 -4.01 -6.97
C ILE A 100 -21.28 -4.11 -7.88
N LYS A 101 -21.29 -5.00 -8.89
CA LYS A 101 -22.46 -5.20 -9.75
C LYS A 101 -23.70 -5.56 -8.93
N THR A 102 -23.56 -6.47 -7.96
CA THR A 102 -24.66 -6.87 -7.07
C THR A 102 -25.17 -5.71 -6.23
N ALA A 103 -24.27 -4.90 -5.67
CA ALA A 103 -24.62 -3.71 -4.90
C ALA A 103 -25.37 -2.67 -5.78
N CYS A 104 -24.84 -2.36 -6.97
CA CYS A 104 -25.50 -1.46 -7.93
C CYS A 104 -26.90 -1.95 -8.29
N SER A 105 -27.07 -3.25 -8.61
CA SER A 105 -28.39 -3.80 -8.91
C SER A 105 -29.38 -3.72 -7.74
N ARG A 106 -28.90 -3.82 -6.49
CA ARG A 106 -29.76 -3.63 -5.31
C ARG A 106 -30.19 -2.18 -5.15
N ILE A 107 -29.25 -1.25 -5.35
CA ILE A 107 -29.53 0.20 -5.31
C ILE A 107 -30.53 0.57 -6.41
N GLU A 108 -30.35 0.09 -7.63
CA GLU A 108 -31.28 0.31 -8.74
C GLU A 108 -32.69 -0.21 -8.45
N LYS A 109 -32.82 -1.37 -7.80
CA LYS A 109 -34.13 -1.90 -7.39
C LYS A 109 -34.82 -1.00 -6.37
N VAL A 110 -34.07 -0.49 -5.38
CA VAL A 110 -34.60 0.44 -4.38
C VAL A 110 -35.01 1.75 -5.03
N ALA A 111 -34.18 2.31 -5.91
CA ALA A 111 -34.49 3.52 -6.66
C ALA A 111 -35.76 3.36 -7.50
N LYS A 112 -35.90 2.27 -8.27
CA LYS A 112 -37.13 1.97 -9.03
C LYS A 112 -38.35 1.83 -8.14
N SER A 113 -38.21 1.17 -6.98
CA SER A 113 -39.32 1.02 -6.03
C SER A 113 -39.76 2.38 -5.46
N LEU A 114 -38.82 3.31 -5.27
CA LEU A 114 -39.10 4.67 -4.83
C LEU A 114 -39.81 5.48 -5.92
N ASP A 115 -39.33 5.40 -7.18
CA ASP A 115 -39.97 6.07 -8.33
C ASP A 115 -41.41 5.54 -8.55
N GLU A 116 -41.62 4.24 -8.41
CA GLU A 116 -42.94 3.60 -8.48
C GLU A 116 -43.85 4.05 -7.33
N PHE A 117 -43.30 4.22 -6.13
CA PHE A 117 -44.05 4.74 -4.99
C PHE A 117 -44.50 6.20 -5.21
N GLU A 118 -43.59 7.08 -5.67
CA GLU A 118 -43.91 8.47 -5.99
C GLU A 118 -44.97 8.59 -7.09
N SER A 119 -44.84 7.79 -8.16
CA SER A 119 -45.81 7.80 -9.25
C SER A 119 -47.18 7.21 -8.86
N ASN A 120 -47.24 6.31 -7.86
CA ASN A 120 -48.50 5.86 -7.27
C ASN A 120 -49.14 6.91 -6.35
N LEU A 121 -48.35 7.71 -5.62
CA LEU A 121 -48.83 8.85 -4.85
C LEU A 121 -49.51 9.90 -5.75
N ASN A 122 -48.95 10.17 -6.93
CA ASN A 122 -49.52 11.11 -7.89
C ASN A 122 -50.81 10.60 -8.58
N LYS A 123 -51.16 9.31 -8.46
CA LYS A 123 -52.42 8.74 -8.99
C LYS A 123 -53.60 8.90 -8.03
N TYR A 124 -53.35 9.08 -6.74
CA TYR A 124 -54.38 9.37 -5.75
C TYR A 124 -54.23 10.82 -5.31
N PRO A 125 -55.03 11.76 -5.84
CA PRO A 125 -55.03 13.12 -5.31
C PRO A 125 -55.47 13.03 -3.85
N PHE A 126 -54.53 13.27 -2.94
CA PHE A 126 -54.83 13.48 -1.53
C PHE A 126 -55.71 14.73 -1.46
N LYS A 127 -57.03 14.54 -1.40
CA LYS A 127 -57.90 15.54 -0.81
C LYS A 127 -57.69 15.41 0.69
N PRO A 128 -57.05 16.39 1.36
CA PRO A 128 -57.07 16.39 2.80
C PRO A 128 -58.53 16.58 3.20
N ASP A 129 -59.16 15.51 3.70
CA ASP A 129 -60.41 15.63 4.42
C ASP A 129 -60.05 16.15 5.81
N ILE A 130 -59.99 17.48 5.91
CA ILE A 130 -59.87 18.18 7.19
C ILE A 130 -61.26 18.07 7.84
N THR A 131 -61.57 16.91 8.39
CA THR A 131 -62.65 16.78 9.35
C THR A 131 -62.03 16.71 10.73
N GLN A 132 -62.19 17.82 11.44
CA GLN A 132 -61.77 18.05 12.81
C GLN A 132 -62.17 16.89 13.72
N GLN A 133 -61.19 16.32 14.41
CA GLN A 133 -61.43 15.79 15.74
C GLN A 133 -60.32 16.32 16.65
N SER A 134 -60.55 17.55 17.12
CA SER A 134 -59.94 18.05 18.33
C SER A 134 -60.50 17.26 19.50
N ASP A 135 -59.69 16.47 20.16
CA ASP A 135 -59.88 16.21 21.58
C ASP A 135 -58.55 15.92 22.26
N LEU A 136 -58.27 16.78 23.26
CA LEU A 136 -57.38 16.60 24.39
C LEU A 136 -55.88 16.87 24.17
N ILE A 137 -55.55 18.15 24.27
CA ILE A 137 -54.28 18.62 24.83
C ILE A 137 -54.30 18.27 26.32
N ASP A 138 -53.48 17.33 26.79
CA ASP A 138 -53.02 17.29 28.18
C ASP A 138 -51.63 17.91 28.21
N GLU A 139 -51.55 19.15 28.70
CA GLU A 139 -50.31 19.86 28.94
C GLU A 139 -49.62 19.26 30.16
N ARG A 140 -48.51 18.52 29.96
CA ARG A 140 -47.48 18.37 31.00
C ARG A 140 -46.06 18.48 30.44
N PRO A 141 -45.13 19.04 31.24
CA PRO A 141 -43.99 19.78 30.73
C PRO A 141 -42.82 18.89 30.33
N ILE A 142 -42.12 19.32 29.30
CA ILE A 142 -40.80 18.82 28.92
C ILE A 142 -39.79 19.34 29.95
N GLU A 143 -39.21 18.46 30.76
CA GLU A 143 -37.91 18.72 31.39
C GLU A 143 -36.84 17.94 30.63
N GLU A 144 -36.03 18.73 29.94
CA GLU A 144 -34.75 18.39 29.32
C GLU A 144 -33.74 18.04 30.42
N ASN A 145 -33.15 16.85 30.38
CA ASN A 145 -31.81 16.61 30.93
C ASN A 145 -31.19 15.32 30.38
N THR A 146 -30.29 15.52 29.42
CA THR A 146 -28.88 15.11 29.47
C THR A 146 -28.56 13.68 29.93
N LEU A 147 -28.11 12.82 29.01
CA LEU A 147 -26.77 12.21 28.98
C LEU A 147 -26.76 11.03 27.99
N MET A 148 -26.13 11.27 26.83
CA MET A 148 -25.60 10.20 25.99
C MET A 148 -24.30 9.72 26.64
N GLU A 149 -24.22 8.43 26.99
CA GLU A 149 -22.93 7.79 27.28
C GLU A 149 -22.19 7.55 25.96
N GLU A 150 -21.07 8.24 25.81
CA GLU A 150 -20.06 8.04 24.77
C GLU A 150 -19.43 6.65 24.93
N GLN A 151 -19.55 5.79 23.92
CA GLN A 151 -18.61 4.69 23.73
C GLN A 151 -17.49 5.16 22.79
N GLU A 152 -16.34 5.39 23.39
CA GLU A 152 -15.08 5.73 22.74
C GLU A 152 -14.66 4.67 21.72
N ILE A 153 -14.51 5.08 20.46
CA ILE A 153 -13.71 4.36 19.46
C ILE A 153 -12.39 5.13 19.34
N PRO A 154 -11.22 4.51 19.56
CA PRO A 154 -9.95 5.24 19.60
C PRO A 154 -9.56 5.82 18.24
N ALA A 155 -9.20 7.10 18.27
CA ALA A 155 -8.77 7.92 17.15
C ALA A 155 -7.42 7.44 16.58
N ILE A 156 -7.40 7.19 15.27
CA ILE A 156 -6.17 7.17 14.47
C ILE A 156 -5.90 8.63 14.10
N VAL A 157 -4.80 9.15 14.64
CA VAL A 157 -4.28 10.49 14.32
C VAL A 157 -3.58 10.40 12.97
N GLU A 158 -4.17 11.02 11.95
CA GLU A 158 -3.51 11.41 10.71
C GLU A 158 -2.92 12.82 10.87
N ASP A 159 -1.62 12.95 10.66
CA ASP A 159 -1.01 14.20 10.20
C ASP A 159 -0.26 13.94 8.88
N LYS A 160 -0.84 14.53 7.82
CA LYS A 160 -0.34 15.11 6.55
C LYS A 160 1.16 14.92 6.23
N GLU A 161 1.59 14.69 4.99
CA GLU A 161 1.27 15.41 3.76
C GLU A 161 1.42 14.50 2.51
N ILE A 162 0.39 14.43 1.66
CA ILE A 162 0.53 13.91 0.29
C ILE A 162 0.37 15.09 -0.67
N HIS A 163 1.46 15.36 -1.40
CA HIS A 163 1.53 16.36 -2.45
C HIS A 163 0.51 16.10 -3.58
N LYS A 164 -0.17 17.17 -3.99
CA LYS A 164 -1.10 17.24 -5.12
C LYS A 164 -0.48 16.67 -6.41
N VAL A 165 -1.02 15.57 -6.92
CA VAL A 165 -0.91 15.21 -8.34
C VAL A 165 -2.08 15.87 -9.09
N SER A 166 -1.73 16.80 -9.97
CA SER A 166 -2.66 17.52 -10.85
C SER A 166 -3.14 16.60 -11.97
N VAL A 167 -4.34 16.03 -11.85
CA VAL A 167 -4.98 15.31 -12.95
C VAL A 167 -5.69 16.34 -13.85
N ASN A 168 -5.08 16.62 -14.99
CA ASN A 168 -5.67 17.46 -16.03
C ASN A 168 -6.76 16.67 -16.76
N ALA A 169 -8.01 16.84 -16.33
CA ALA A 169 -9.17 16.30 -17.02
C ALA A 169 -9.47 17.13 -18.27
N LYS A 170 -9.20 16.57 -19.46
CA LYS A 170 -9.91 16.93 -20.68
C LYS A 170 -10.59 15.71 -21.27
N THR A 171 -11.91 15.77 -21.19
CA THR A 171 -12.93 14.89 -21.72
C THR A 171 -12.75 14.56 -23.19
N SER A 172 -13.01 13.30 -23.58
CA SER A 172 -13.88 13.03 -24.72
C SER A 172 -14.53 11.66 -24.55
N MET A 173 -15.85 11.64 -24.39
CA MET A 173 -16.62 10.42 -24.52
C MET A 173 -16.60 9.99 -25.98
N GLN A 174 -16.14 8.78 -26.25
CA GLN A 174 -16.52 8.05 -27.45
C GLN A 174 -17.14 6.71 -27.07
N LYS A 175 -18.15 6.37 -27.84
CA LYS A 175 -19.14 5.33 -27.62
C LYS A 175 -18.51 3.95 -27.47
N LEU A 176 -19.12 3.16 -26.60
CA LEU A 176 -18.97 1.71 -26.52
C LEU A 176 -19.39 1.08 -27.85
N ASP A 177 -18.44 0.50 -28.56
CA ASP A 177 -18.70 -0.56 -29.53
C ASP A 177 -18.09 -1.86 -28.96
N ASP A 178 -18.97 -2.82 -28.78
CA ASP A 178 -18.81 -4.09 -28.09
C ASP A 178 -18.42 -5.16 -29.14
N ASP A 179 -17.19 -5.13 -29.69
CA ASP A 179 -16.73 -6.22 -30.60
C ASP A 179 -15.21 -6.33 -30.89
N LEU A 180 -14.31 -5.99 -29.96
CA LEU A 180 -12.86 -6.20 -30.17
C LEU A 180 -12.17 -6.90 -28.98
N LEU A 181 -12.56 -8.15 -28.73
CA LEU A 181 -11.69 -9.11 -28.03
C LEU A 181 -10.75 -9.76 -29.05
N GLY A 182 -9.73 -9.02 -29.48
CA GLY A 182 -8.69 -9.49 -30.37
C GLY A 182 -7.33 -8.98 -29.88
N GLU A 183 -6.48 -9.93 -29.47
CA GLU A 183 -5.02 -9.87 -29.44
C GLU A 183 -4.38 -8.48 -29.28
N ASP A 184 -4.18 -8.05 -28.03
CA ASP A 184 -3.07 -7.15 -27.66
C ASP A 184 -2.78 -7.36 -26.16
N LEU A 185 -2.09 -8.46 -25.87
CA LEU A 185 -1.30 -8.60 -24.64
C LEU A 185 -0.13 -7.61 -24.79
N ALA A 186 -0.37 -6.36 -24.40
CA ALA A 186 0.66 -5.34 -24.36
C ALA A 186 1.84 -5.87 -23.53
N GLU A 187 2.93 -6.09 -24.25
CA GLU A 187 4.30 -6.31 -23.82
C GLU A 187 4.57 -5.44 -22.57
N MET A 188 4.68 -6.09 -21.41
CA MET A 188 5.07 -5.40 -20.18
C MET A 188 6.53 -5.00 -20.36
N ASP A 189 6.82 -3.70 -20.32
CA ASP A 189 8.19 -3.19 -20.38
C ASP A 189 9.03 -3.91 -19.31
N GLU A 190 10.16 -4.48 -19.75
CA GLU A 190 11.18 -5.02 -18.86
C GLU A 190 11.58 -3.95 -17.84
N PRO A 191 11.73 -4.30 -16.55
CA PRO A 191 12.13 -3.33 -15.55
C PRO A 191 13.48 -2.73 -15.96
N LEU A 192 13.50 -1.42 -16.19
CA LEU A 192 14.71 -0.66 -16.49
C LEU A 192 15.63 -0.75 -15.28
N GLY A 193 16.55 -1.73 -15.30
CA GLY A 193 17.63 -1.89 -14.34
C GLY A 193 18.64 -0.74 -14.45
N LEU A 194 18.24 0.44 -13.97
CA LEU A 194 19.05 1.65 -13.86
C LEU A 194 19.53 1.88 -12.42
N GLY A 195 19.80 0.79 -11.68
CA GLY A 195 20.47 0.88 -10.39
C GLY A 195 21.99 0.76 -10.54
N LEU A 196 22.72 1.25 -9.53
CA LEU A 196 24.19 1.15 -9.48
C LEU A 196 24.62 -0.29 -9.79
N LYS A 197 25.49 -0.44 -10.77
CA LYS A 197 26.05 -1.75 -11.13
C LYS A 197 26.98 -2.20 -10.02
N PHE A 198 27.13 -3.52 -9.87
CA PHE A 198 28.04 -4.09 -8.87
C PHE A 198 29.46 -3.52 -8.97
N ASP A 199 29.90 -3.18 -10.19
CA ASP A 199 31.18 -2.54 -10.47
C ASP A 199 31.33 -1.16 -9.80
N GLU A 200 30.25 -0.37 -9.73
CA GLU A 200 30.24 0.95 -9.06
C GLU A 200 30.23 0.81 -7.53
N ILE A 201 29.58 -0.25 -7.03
CA ILE A 201 29.61 -0.61 -5.61
C ILE A 201 31.00 -1.13 -5.21
N GLU A 202 31.69 -1.87 -6.08
CA GLU A 202 33.05 -2.37 -5.86
C GLU A 202 34.07 -1.23 -5.76
N GLU A 203 33.98 -0.24 -6.65
CA GLU A 203 34.83 0.95 -6.62
C GLU A 203 34.66 1.74 -5.31
N MET A 204 33.42 1.92 -4.86
CA MET A 204 33.12 2.55 -3.57
C MET A 204 33.67 1.78 -2.37
N ILE A 205 33.67 0.44 -2.42
CA ILE A 205 34.23 -0.41 -1.36
C ILE A 205 35.76 -0.30 -1.34
N ASP A 206 36.42 -0.33 -2.50
CA ASP A 206 37.87 -0.24 -2.60
C ASP A 206 38.38 1.15 -2.15
N GLU A 207 37.65 2.24 -2.41
CA GLU A 207 37.95 3.57 -1.88
C GLU A 207 37.93 3.60 -0.35
N VAL A 208 36.88 3.04 0.27
CA VAL A 208 36.73 3.01 1.74
C VAL A 208 37.83 2.17 2.41
N LEU A 209 38.21 1.04 1.80
CA LEU A 209 39.27 0.19 2.32
C LEU A 209 40.68 0.79 2.11
N SER A 210 40.86 1.63 1.09
CA SER A 210 42.15 2.30 0.83
C SER A 210 42.48 3.39 1.86
N LEU A 211 41.45 3.94 2.53
CA LEU A 211 41.56 4.97 3.56
C LEU A 211 41.92 4.42 4.95
N GLU A 212 41.94 3.09 5.14
CA GLU A 212 42.32 2.42 6.41
C GLU A 212 43.83 2.08 6.50
N LYS A 213 44.70 2.82 5.80
CA LYS A 213 46.17 2.74 5.97
C LYS A 213 46.73 3.73 6.99
#